data_AF-A0A224YLF6-F1
#
_entry.id   AF-A0A224YLF6-F1
#
_cell.length_a   1.000
_cell.length_b   1.000
_cell.length_c   1.000
_cell.angle_alpha   90.00
_cell.angle_beta   90.00
_cell.angle_gamma   90.00
#
_symmetry.space_group_name_H-M   'P 1'
#
loop_
_entity.id
_entity.type
_entity.pdbx_description
1 polymer ?
#
loop_
_entity_poly.entity_id
_entity_poly.type
_entity_poly.pdbx_seq_one_letter_code
_entity_poly.pdbx_strand_id
1 'polypeptide(L)'
;MFKGGSAHCRENNNGWPFMSGSAPMRLTERNFNTDSQNRNLTKCVSAVRVSADERSHILEQNITYFNESSKTWISFQKNFSAAAWGTYNLDINFFWASGPGKGSACEIWVTDDYFERRSVCCDYFYHISCEKTQQILYEREECSEMEKYQKGNR
;
A
#
# COMPACT_ATOMS: atom_id res chain seq x y z
N MET A 1 -6.96 23.36 0.24
CA MET A 1 -7.25 23.77 1.63
C MET A 1 -8.19 22.74 2.24
N PHE A 2 -7.66 21.76 2.99
CA PHE A 2 -8.49 20.87 3.80
C PHE A 2 -8.84 21.63 5.09
N LYS A 3 -10.05 22.22 5.14
CA LYS A 3 -10.58 22.84 6.35
C LYS A 3 -11.27 21.77 7.19
N GLY A 4 -10.58 21.31 8.23
CA GLY A 4 -11.15 20.50 9.32
C GLY A 4 -10.60 19.08 9.41
N GLY A 5 -10.04 18.73 10.57
CA GLY A 5 -9.87 17.33 10.99
C GLY A 5 -8.46 16.93 11.44
N SER A 6 -8.01 17.37 12.61
CA SER A 6 -6.84 16.78 13.31
C SER A 6 -7.10 16.36 14.75
N ALA A 7 -8.20 16.82 15.38
CA ALA A 7 -8.46 16.56 16.79
C ALA A 7 -8.99 15.14 17.09
N HIS A 8 -9.44 14.37 16.09
CA HIS A 8 -10.04 13.05 16.27
C HIS A 8 -9.25 11.90 15.63
N CYS A 9 -8.20 12.20 14.84
CA CYS A 9 -7.37 11.17 14.24
C CYS A 9 -6.40 10.63 15.27
N ARG A 10 -6.41 9.31 15.47
CA ARG A 10 -5.45 8.61 16.34
C ARG A 10 -4.53 7.79 15.46
N GLU A 11 -3.24 7.97 15.67
CA GLU A 11 -2.22 7.14 15.04
C GLU A 11 -2.43 5.70 15.52
N ASN A 12 -2.55 4.77 14.57
CA ASN A 12 -2.55 3.35 14.87
C ASN A 12 -1.28 2.76 14.28
N ASN A 13 -0.44 2.31 15.19
CA ASN A 13 0.89 1.84 14.88
C ASN A 13 0.95 0.31 14.79
N ASN A 14 -0.15 -0.41 15.08
CA ASN A 14 -0.26 -1.84 14.82
C ASN A 14 -0.83 -2.11 13.42
N GLY A 15 0.05 -2.21 12.42
CA GLY A 15 -0.39 -2.53 11.06
C GLY A 15 -0.60 -4.03 10.79
N TRP A 16 -0.37 -4.92 11.77
CA TRP A 16 -0.51 -6.37 11.56
C TRP A 16 -1.93 -6.79 11.17
N PRO A 17 -3.00 -6.41 11.90
CA PRO A 17 -4.37 -6.81 11.54
C PRO A 17 -4.80 -6.38 10.14
N PHE A 18 -4.25 -5.27 9.66
CA PHE A 18 -4.50 -4.77 8.31
C PHE A 18 -3.78 -5.62 7.27
N MET A 19 -2.47 -5.83 7.42
CA MET A 19 -1.63 -6.54 6.45
C MET A 19 -1.91 -8.06 6.41
N SER A 20 -2.24 -8.65 7.56
CA SER A 20 -2.58 -10.07 7.67
C SER A 20 -4.05 -10.35 7.36
N GLY A 21 -4.85 -9.33 7.07
CA GLY A 21 -6.25 -9.46 6.66
C GLY A 21 -6.44 -10.27 5.38
N SER A 22 -7.63 -10.82 5.18
CA SER A 22 -7.98 -11.56 3.96
C SER A 22 -8.46 -10.67 2.80
N ALA A 23 -8.76 -9.40 3.08
CA ALA A 23 -9.23 -8.46 2.07
C ALA A 23 -8.09 -8.08 1.11
N PRO A 24 -8.37 -7.94 -0.20
CA PRO A 24 -7.41 -7.34 -1.13
C PRO A 24 -7.06 -5.91 -0.70
N MET A 25 -5.80 -5.56 -0.88
CA MET A 25 -5.26 -4.25 -0.57
C MET A 25 -4.87 -3.53 -1.85
N ARG A 26 -5.05 -2.22 -1.89
CA ARG A 26 -4.72 -1.33 -3.02
C ARG A 26 -3.67 -0.32 -2.56
N LEU A 27 -2.63 -0.11 -3.35
CA LEU A 27 -1.67 0.95 -3.09
C LEU A 27 -2.11 2.21 -3.84
N THR A 28 -2.58 3.23 -3.13
CA THR A 28 -3.11 4.45 -3.74
C THR A 28 -2.02 5.43 -4.10
N GLU A 29 -1.12 5.74 -3.17
CA GLU A 29 -0.07 6.75 -3.35
C GLU A 29 1.26 6.30 -2.75
N ARG A 30 2.36 6.83 -3.32
CA ARG A 30 3.69 6.76 -2.73
C ARG A 30 4.53 8.00 -3.01
N ASN A 31 5.54 8.24 -2.17
CA ASN A 31 6.44 9.40 -2.27
C ASN A 31 7.76 9.12 -3.02
N PHE A 32 7.91 7.97 -3.66
CA PHE A 32 9.11 7.60 -4.43
C PHE A 32 8.73 6.94 -5.75
N ASN A 33 9.67 6.88 -6.68
CA ASN A 33 9.51 6.18 -7.94
C ASN A 33 10.55 5.05 -8.05
N THR A 34 10.09 3.85 -8.38
CA THR A 34 10.97 2.68 -8.59
C THR A 34 11.53 2.62 -10.00
N ASP A 35 11.00 3.40 -10.95
CA ASP A 35 11.58 3.53 -12.29
C ASP A 35 12.79 4.47 -12.26
N SER A 36 13.94 4.01 -12.76
CA SER A 36 15.19 4.77 -12.74
C SER A 36 15.18 6.01 -13.64
N GLN A 37 14.23 6.10 -14.59
CA GLN A 37 14.01 7.27 -15.43
C GLN A 37 12.90 8.18 -14.88
N ASN A 38 12.41 7.89 -13.67
CA ASN A 38 11.34 8.61 -13.01
C ASN A 38 10.02 8.66 -13.81
N ARG A 39 9.71 7.61 -14.59
CA ARG A 39 8.45 7.50 -15.33
C ARG A 39 7.35 6.87 -14.48
N ASN A 40 6.09 7.23 -14.74
CA ASN A 40 4.93 6.66 -14.07
C ASN A 40 4.41 5.43 -14.83
N LEU A 41 5.15 4.33 -14.74
CA LEU A 41 4.87 3.11 -15.51
C LEU A 41 4.07 2.04 -14.77
N THR A 42 3.74 2.28 -13.50
CA THR A 42 3.04 1.32 -12.64
C THR A 42 1.66 1.88 -12.33
N LYS A 43 0.62 1.09 -12.54
CA LYS A 43 -0.77 1.41 -12.20
C LYS A 43 -1.50 0.21 -11.60
N CYS A 44 -2.63 0.49 -10.99
CA CYS A 44 -3.56 -0.48 -10.42
C CYS A 44 -2.87 -1.52 -9.55
N VAL A 45 -2.02 -1.04 -8.64
CA VAL A 45 -1.26 -1.90 -7.74
C VAL A 45 -2.20 -2.46 -6.68
N SER A 46 -2.27 -3.79 -6.62
CA SER A 46 -3.01 -4.53 -5.61
C SER A 46 -2.16 -5.64 -5.00
N ALA A 47 -2.51 -6.04 -3.78
CA ALA A 47 -1.90 -7.15 -3.08
C ALA A 47 -2.97 -8.05 -2.47
N VAL A 48 -2.77 -9.35 -2.57
CA VAL A 48 -3.58 -10.35 -1.87
C VAL A 48 -2.68 -11.21 -1.01
N ARG A 49 -3.12 -11.49 0.22
CA ARG A 49 -2.40 -12.38 1.13
C ARG A 49 -2.38 -13.80 0.58
N VAL A 50 -1.18 -14.39 0.53
CA VAL A 50 -0.96 -15.80 0.22
C VAL A 50 -0.85 -16.59 1.52
N SER A 51 -0.01 -16.13 2.44
CA SER A 51 0.17 -16.74 3.76
C SER A 51 0.51 -15.68 4.82
N ALA A 52 0.25 -16.00 6.08
CA ALA A 52 0.67 -15.20 7.23
C ALA A 52 1.01 -16.14 8.39
N ASP A 53 2.18 -15.94 8.99
CA ASP A 53 2.63 -16.63 10.19
C ASP A 53 2.56 -15.66 11.38
N GLU A 54 1.57 -15.89 12.25
CA GLU A 54 1.34 -15.12 13.48
C GLU A 54 2.51 -15.21 14.47
N ARG A 55 3.26 -16.31 14.47
CA ARG A 55 4.37 -16.50 15.40
C ARG A 55 5.58 -15.70 14.96
N SER A 56 5.95 -15.78 13.69
CA SER A 56 7.13 -15.09 13.17
C SER A 56 6.83 -13.66 12.68
N HIS A 57 5.56 -13.26 12.61
CA HIS A 57 5.10 -12.01 12.00
C HIS A 57 5.62 -11.83 10.57
N ILE A 58 5.68 -12.94 9.82
CA ILE A 58 6.05 -12.95 8.40
C ILE A 58 4.79 -13.15 7.59
N LEU A 59 4.62 -12.35 6.55
CA LEU A 59 3.48 -12.43 5.65
C LEU A 59 3.97 -12.50 4.21
N GLU A 60 3.31 -13.31 3.41
CA GLU A 60 3.54 -13.40 1.97
C GLU A 60 2.34 -12.81 1.24
N GLN A 61 2.60 -11.91 0.31
CA GLN A 61 1.58 -11.33 -0.56
C GLN A 61 1.91 -11.60 -2.01
N ASN A 62 0.89 -11.84 -2.82
CA ASN A 62 0.99 -11.77 -4.26
C ASN A 62 0.61 -10.35 -4.69
N ILE A 63 1.60 -9.58 -5.12
CA ILE A 63 1.46 -8.21 -5.60
C ILE A 63 1.22 -8.26 -7.10
N THR A 64 0.23 -7.50 -7.56
CA THR A 64 -0.14 -7.39 -8.97
C THR A 64 -0.20 -5.91 -9.36
N TYR A 65 0.30 -5.57 -10.54
CA TYR A 65 0.20 -4.23 -11.09
C TYR A 65 0.07 -4.27 -12.61
N PHE A 66 -0.50 -3.22 -13.18
CA PHE A 66 -0.51 -2.98 -14.61
C PHE A 66 0.74 -2.18 -15.00
N ASN A 67 1.52 -2.72 -15.92
CA ASN A 67 2.68 -2.04 -16.48
C ASN A 67 2.26 -1.23 -17.71
N GLU A 68 2.32 0.09 -17.62
CA GLU A 68 1.94 1.00 -18.69
C GLU A 68 2.84 0.91 -19.93
N SER A 69 4.09 0.48 -19.77
CA SER A 69 5.03 0.34 -20.89
C SER A 69 4.74 -0.91 -21.73
N SER A 70 4.51 -2.05 -21.08
CA SER A 70 4.22 -3.32 -21.77
C SER A 70 2.74 -3.53 -22.04
N LYS A 71 1.86 -2.74 -21.41
CA LYS A 71 0.40 -2.90 -21.41
C LYS A 71 -0.04 -4.27 -20.93
N THR A 72 0.67 -4.82 -19.96
CA THR A 72 0.40 -6.14 -19.38
C THR A 72 0.36 -6.09 -17.85
N TRP A 73 -0.39 -7.02 -17.29
CA TRP A 73 -0.40 -7.26 -15.85
C TRP A 73 0.81 -8.09 -15.44
N ILE A 74 1.49 -7.65 -14.39
CA ILE A 74 2.64 -8.34 -13.80
C ILE A 74 2.27 -8.70 -12.37
N SER A 75 2.48 -9.96 -12.01
CA SER A 75 2.26 -10.48 -10.66
C SER A 75 3.54 -11.10 -10.12
N PHE A 76 3.82 -10.92 -8.84
CA PHE A 76 4.95 -11.54 -8.15
C PHE A 76 4.65 -11.69 -6.66
N GLN A 77 5.23 -12.72 -6.05
CA GLN A 77 5.16 -12.92 -4.60
C GLN A 77 6.25 -12.12 -3.89
N LYS A 78 5.92 -11.57 -2.73
CA LYS A 78 6.85 -10.85 -1.87
C LYS A 78 6.54 -11.13 -0.41
N ASN A 79 7.60 -11.38 0.35
CA ASN A 79 7.54 -11.52 1.79
C ASN A 79 7.77 -10.18 2.48
N PHE A 80 6.98 -9.93 3.51
CA PHE A 80 7.10 -8.80 4.41
C PHE A 80 7.28 -9.32 5.83
N SER A 81 8.22 -8.71 6.55
CA SER A 81 8.37 -8.95 7.99
C SER A 81 7.80 -7.75 8.73
N ALA A 82 6.89 -8.00 9.66
CA ALA A 82 6.45 -7.00 10.61
C ALA A 82 7.50 -6.92 11.73
N ALA A 83 7.88 -5.71 12.13
CA ALA A 83 8.83 -5.49 13.21
C ALA A 83 8.29 -4.47 14.22
N ALA A 84 8.54 -4.77 15.50
CA ALA A 84 8.27 -3.90 16.63
C ALA A 84 9.02 -2.57 16.52
N TRP A 85 8.34 -1.43 16.76
CA TRP A 85 9.06 -0.17 16.98
C TRP A 85 9.69 -0.15 18.37
N GLY A 86 11.00 -0.37 18.43
CA GLY A 86 11.76 -0.49 19.67
C GLY A 86 11.76 -1.91 20.25
N THR A 87 12.68 -2.19 21.17
CA THR A 87 12.84 -3.52 21.74
C THR A 87 11.59 -3.91 22.54
N TYR A 88 10.93 -5.01 22.16
CA TYR A 88 9.79 -5.62 22.85
C TYR A 88 8.42 -4.91 22.72
N ASN A 89 8.24 -3.96 21.80
CA ASN A 89 6.93 -3.34 21.56
C ASN A 89 6.09 -4.17 20.57
N LEU A 90 5.17 -5.00 21.08
CA LEU A 90 4.29 -5.84 20.25
C LEU A 90 3.07 -5.07 19.68
N ASP A 91 2.85 -3.84 20.13
CA ASP A 91 1.69 -3.02 19.77
C ASP A 91 1.96 -2.11 18.57
N ILE A 92 3.20 -2.04 18.09
CA ILE A 92 3.60 -1.19 16.97
C ILE A 92 4.40 -2.00 15.96
N ASN A 93 3.83 -2.24 14.78
CA ASN A 93 4.49 -2.94 13.69
C ASN A 93 4.68 -2.03 12.49
N PHE A 94 5.92 -1.83 12.08
CA PHE A 94 6.23 -1.33 10.75
C PHE A 94 6.61 -2.48 9.84
N PHE A 95 6.32 -2.32 8.56
CA PHE A 95 6.71 -3.25 7.52
C PHE A 95 7.84 -2.62 6.74
N TRP A 96 8.94 -3.32 6.61
CA TRP A 96 10.04 -2.86 5.79
C TRP A 96 10.33 -3.91 4.71
N ALA A 97 10.68 -3.40 3.55
CA ALA A 97 11.30 -4.17 2.49
C ALA A 97 12.50 -3.37 2.00
N SER A 98 13.61 -4.06 1.73
CA SER A 98 14.80 -3.41 1.15
C SER A 98 14.39 -2.65 -0.12
N GLY A 99 14.60 -1.33 -0.13
CA GLY A 99 14.26 -0.43 -1.24
C GLY A 99 15.46 0.41 -1.69
N PRO A 100 15.46 0.94 -2.93
CA PRO A 100 16.57 1.72 -3.45
C PRO A 100 16.42 3.21 -3.08
N GLY A 101 16.95 3.65 -1.93
CA GLY A 101 16.98 5.08 -1.63
C GLY A 101 17.44 5.46 -0.22
N LYS A 102 18.01 6.67 -0.09
CA LYS A 102 18.26 7.35 1.20
C LYS A 102 17.12 8.36 1.43
N GLY A 103 16.04 7.89 2.05
CA GLY A 103 14.85 8.67 2.41
C GLY A 103 13.78 7.74 3.01
N SER A 104 12.84 8.27 3.77
CA SER A 104 11.69 7.48 4.25
C SER A 104 10.75 7.21 3.08
N ALA A 105 10.78 5.97 2.58
CA ALA A 105 9.82 5.50 1.60
C ALA A 105 8.43 5.39 2.26
N CYS A 106 7.46 6.11 1.72
CA CYS A 106 6.08 6.12 2.16
C CYS A 106 5.16 5.57 1.09
N GLU A 107 4.21 4.76 1.54
CA GLU A 107 3.15 4.17 0.73
C GLU A 107 1.85 4.20 1.56
N ILE A 108 0.71 4.44 0.91
CA ILE A 108 -0.61 4.28 1.53
C ILE A 108 -1.33 3.11 0.88
N TRP A 109 -1.51 2.07 1.67
CA TRP A 109 -2.25 0.87 1.31
C TRP A 109 -3.63 0.92 1.96
N VAL A 110 -4.67 0.56 1.21
CA VAL A 110 -6.06 0.62 1.65
C VAL A 110 -6.84 -0.62 1.23
N THR A 111 -7.92 -0.96 1.94
CA THR A 111 -8.94 -1.92 1.47
C THR A 111 -10.01 -1.21 0.65
N ASP A 112 -10.89 -1.97 -0.01
CA ASP A 112 -11.98 -1.39 -0.80
C ASP A 112 -12.94 -0.51 0.04
N ASP A 113 -13.11 -0.83 1.34
CA ASP A 113 -13.88 -0.03 2.31
C ASP A 113 -13.43 1.44 2.40
N TYR A 114 -12.13 1.70 2.20
CA TYR A 114 -11.59 3.05 2.19
C TYR A 114 -12.26 3.91 1.12
N PHE A 115 -12.58 3.37 -0.05
CA PHE A 115 -13.17 4.18 -1.10
C PHE A 115 -14.68 4.42 -0.90
N GLU A 116 -15.33 3.68 -0.01
CA GLU A 116 -16.73 3.88 0.37
C GLU A 116 -16.86 4.82 1.56
N ARG A 117 -15.89 4.76 2.47
CA ARG A 117 -15.84 5.53 3.72
C ARG A 117 -14.47 6.16 3.88
N ARG A 118 -14.10 7.01 2.91
CA ARG A 118 -12.76 7.63 2.81
C ARG A 118 -12.27 8.11 4.17
N SER A 119 -11.26 7.41 4.68
CA SER A 119 -10.67 7.71 5.98
C SER A 119 -9.84 8.98 5.85
N VAL A 120 -10.42 10.11 6.27
CA VAL A 120 -9.73 11.40 6.34
C VAL A 120 -8.46 11.31 7.18
N CYS A 121 -8.41 10.41 8.16
CA CYS A 121 -7.24 10.21 9.01
C CYS A 121 -6.07 9.51 8.32
N CYS A 122 -6.32 8.55 7.42
CA CYS A 122 -5.24 7.90 6.66
C CYS A 122 -4.55 8.91 5.72
N ASP A 123 -5.36 9.71 5.02
CA ASP A 123 -4.87 10.77 4.13
C ASP A 123 -4.11 11.85 4.92
N TYR A 124 -4.65 12.24 6.08
CA TYR A 124 -4.01 13.21 6.98
C TYR A 124 -2.62 12.73 7.43
N PHE A 125 -2.51 11.53 7.99
CA PHE A 125 -1.24 11.01 8.49
C PHE A 125 -0.21 10.84 7.36
N TYR A 126 -0.63 10.35 6.21
CA TYR A 126 0.26 10.24 5.06
C TYR A 126 0.80 11.61 4.64
N HIS A 127 -0.05 12.64 4.50
CA HIS A 127 0.39 13.97 4.06
C HIS A 127 1.22 14.76 5.09
N ILE A 128 1.13 14.44 6.39
CA ILE A 128 2.01 15.07 7.41
C ILE A 128 3.31 14.30 7.65
N SER A 129 3.30 12.97 7.46
CA SER A 129 4.46 12.11 7.75
C SER A 129 5.36 11.90 6.54
N CYS A 130 4.83 12.11 5.33
CA CYS A 130 5.54 11.80 4.10
C CYS A 130 5.88 13.06 3.29
N GLU A 131 7.02 13.00 2.61
CA GLU A 131 7.33 13.96 1.55
C GLU A 131 6.28 13.89 0.42
N LYS A 132 6.31 14.88 -0.47
CA LYS A 132 5.34 15.03 -1.56
C LYS A 132 5.14 13.73 -2.34
N THR A 133 3.88 13.32 -2.51
CA THR A 133 3.48 12.20 -3.39
C THR A 133 4.14 12.34 -4.76
N GLN A 134 4.79 11.27 -5.20
CA GLN A 134 5.42 11.16 -6.51
C GLN A 134 4.55 10.38 -7.49
N GLN A 135 3.82 9.37 -7.01
CA GLN A 135 3.02 8.49 -7.86
C GLN A 135 1.67 8.17 -7.23
N ILE A 136 0.63 8.27 -8.06
CA ILE A 136 -0.69 7.71 -7.82
C ILE A 136 -0.71 6.36 -8.54
N LEU A 137 -0.97 5.30 -7.79
CA LEU A 137 -0.83 3.91 -8.20
C LEU A 137 -2.18 3.18 -8.26
N TYR A 138 -3.25 3.74 -7.70
CA TYR A 138 -4.57 3.15 -7.78
C TYR A 138 -5.68 4.21 -7.73
N GLU A 139 -6.43 4.31 -8.83
CA GLU A 139 -7.65 5.11 -8.94
C GLU A 139 -8.84 4.14 -9.09
N ARG A 140 -9.83 4.19 -8.19
CA ARG A 140 -10.85 3.12 -8.06
C ARG A 140 -11.60 2.87 -9.37
N GLU A 141 -12.11 3.92 -10.00
CA GLU A 141 -12.94 3.80 -11.20
C GLU A 141 -12.13 3.19 -12.35
N GLU A 142 -10.97 3.77 -12.67
CA GLU A 142 -10.08 3.28 -13.73
C GLU A 142 -9.63 1.84 -13.46
N CYS A 143 -9.09 1.58 -12.26
CA CYS A 143 -8.48 0.30 -11.96
C CYS A 143 -9.49 -0.83 -11.79
N SER A 144 -10.68 -0.55 -11.24
CA SER A 144 -11.72 -1.57 -11.12
C SER A 144 -12.21 -2.05 -12.49
N GLU A 145 -12.30 -1.16 -13.48
CA GLU A 145 -12.64 -1.56 -14.85
C GLU A 145 -11.51 -2.39 -15.48
N MET A 146 -10.25 -1.94 -15.38
CA MET A 146 -9.11 -2.68 -15.92
C MET A 146 -8.97 -4.09 -15.34
N GLU A 147 -9.23 -4.25 -14.04
CA GLU A 147 -9.20 -5.56 -13.37
C GLU A 147 -10.36 -6.47 -13.80
N LYS A 148 -11.55 -5.91 -14.08
CA LYS A 148 -12.67 -6.69 -14.66
C LYS A 148 -12.28 -7.22 -16.03
N TYR A 149 -11.71 -6.39 -16.90
CA TYR A 149 -11.21 -6.81 -18.21
C TYR A 149 -10.13 -7.89 -18.10
N GLN A 150 -9.23 -7.78 -17.11
CA GLN A 150 -8.21 -8.81 -16.85
C GLN A 150 -8.84 -10.16 -16.47
N LYS A 151 -9.86 -10.15 -15.60
CA LYS A 151 -10.53 -11.37 -15.13
C LYS A 151 -11.40 -12.02 -16.20
N GLY A 152 -12.06 -11.23 -17.05
CA GLY A 152 -12.88 -11.74 -18.15
C GLY A 152 -12.10 -12.34 -19.32
N ASN A 153 -10.81 -11.99 -19.44
CA ASN A 153 -9.89 -12.51 -20.47
C ASN A 153 -9.00 -13.66 -19.98
N ARG A 154 -9.20 -14.15 -18.74
CA ARG A 154 -8.53 -15.32 -18.16
C ARG A 154 -9.48 -16.50 -18.12
#